data_AF-A0A2V8Q5V4-F1
#
_entry.id   AF-A0A2V8Q5V4-F1
#
_cell.length_a   1.000
_cell.length_b   1.000
_cell.length_c   1.000
_cell.angle_alpha   90.00
_cell.angle_beta   90.00
_cell.angle_gamma   90.00
#
_symmetry.space_group_name_H-M   'P 1'
#
loop_
_entity.id
_entity.type
_entity.pdbx_description
1 polymer ?
#
loop_
_entity_poly.entity_id
_entity_poly.type
_entity_poly.pdbx_seq_one_letter_code
_entity_poly.pdbx_strand_id
1 'polypeptide(L)'
;MVALPKLIVSRLGSNSVLPIRRRFWISRKVTRDQIIVAAHHQFKEGDVQHWWHPPSGRGVRTRISDDLLWLPFVTGFYIDVTGDASVLDDVVSFIEQPLLEPGQHDVYMEPAVSSEQADIYEHCCRAIDRSLAVGRHGLPLMGAGDWNDGMNRVGHLGMGESVWLGWFLYTAISAFLPFVERRKETQRSERYRQHLTDLKKSLEEKGWDGDWYRRAYFDDGTPLGSAQNEECRIDSIAQSWSVISGASDQYRMTRAMAAVEEYLIRRGDGLVILFTPPFDKGRLDPGYIKGYVPGVRENGGQYTHAAIWTLIAYSMLGDGERAGELFSLLNPINHSSTRAGLHKYKVEPYVAVGDVYAVPPHTGRGGWTWYTGSAGWMYRAGLESILGFKLQADRLQIDPCIPRWWREFEITYRRNRAVYHIKVENPFGINRGISTIELDGVAVDGDEILLSDDR
;
A
#
# COMPACT_ATOMS: atom_id res chain seq x y z
N MET A 1 3.74 -33.93 12.92
CA MET A 1 4.44 -32.95 12.07
C MET A 1 3.65 -32.86 10.77
N VAL A 2 2.96 -31.75 10.54
CA VAL A 2 2.30 -31.52 9.25
C VAL A 2 3.38 -31.00 8.31
N ALA A 3 3.66 -31.71 7.23
CA ALA A 3 4.68 -31.30 6.28
C ALA A 3 4.20 -30.04 5.53
N LEU A 4 5.01 -28.98 5.55
CA LEU A 4 4.79 -27.74 4.81
C LEU A 4 5.05 -27.98 3.30
N PRO A 5 4.72 -27.02 2.41
CA PRO A 5 5.00 -27.11 0.97
C PRO A 5 6.49 -27.29 0.65
N LYS A 6 6.81 -28.01 -0.43
CA LYS A 6 8.17 -28.16 -0.99
C LYS A 6 8.41 -27.13 -2.10
N LEU A 7 9.58 -26.49 -2.10
CA LEU A 7 10.04 -25.57 -3.12
C LEU A 7 11.13 -26.23 -3.98
N ILE A 8 10.95 -26.21 -5.29
CA ILE A 8 11.91 -26.71 -6.28
C ILE A 8 12.25 -25.55 -7.22
N VAL A 9 13.53 -25.22 -7.34
CA VAL A 9 14.02 -24.19 -8.24
C VAL A 9 15.04 -24.80 -9.20
N SER A 10 14.88 -24.56 -10.49
CA SER A 10 15.82 -25.00 -11.51
C SER A 10 16.25 -23.85 -12.42
N ARG A 11 17.54 -23.83 -12.77
CA ARG A 11 18.13 -22.95 -13.76
C ARG A 11 18.16 -23.66 -15.11
N LEU A 12 17.68 -22.99 -16.16
CA LEU A 12 17.81 -23.55 -17.51
C LEU A 12 19.21 -23.31 -18.07
N GLY A 13 19.90 -24.39 -18.43
CA GLY A 13 20.93 -24.34 -19.47
C GLY A 13 20.29 -23.90 -20.79
N SER A 14 20.95 -23.03 -21.55
CA SER A 14 20.41 -22.40 -22.75
C SER A 14 19.87 -23.40 -23.78
N ASN A 15 18.57 -23.67 -23.76
CA ASN A 15 17.81 -24.14 -24.92
C ASN A 15 16.32 -23.75 -24.79
N SER A 16 15.97 -22.73 -25.56
CA SER A 16 14.65 -22.39 -26.10
C SER A 16 13.42 -22.57 -25.20
N VAL A 17 13.08 -21.54 -24.41
CA VAL A 17 11.68 -21.17 -24.11
C VAL A 17 11.57 -19.65 -24.13
N LEU A 18 10.64 -19.10 -24.90
CA LEU A 18 10.33 -17.66 -24.99
C LEU A 18 9.40 -17.25 -23.82
N PRO A 19 9.81 -16.39 -22.86
CA PRO A 19 8.90 -15.92 -21.82
C PRO A 19 8.31 -14.54 -22.14
N ILE A 20 7.01 -14.42 -21.84
CA ILE A 20 6.17 -13.24 -21.98
C ILE A 20 6.62 -12.14 -21.00
N ARG A 21 6.76 -10.89 -21.51
CA ARG A 21 7.18 -9.70 -20.75
C ARG A 21 5.97 -9.04 -20.06
N ARG A 22 5.92 -8.87 -18.73
CA ARG A 22 4.94 -8.01 -18.03
C ARG A 22 5.29 -7.74 -16.55
N ARG A 23 4.67 -6.75 -15.89
CA ARG A 23 5.09 -5.35 -16.01
C ARG A 23 5.03 -4.55 -14.65
N PHE A 24 5.66 -5.04 -13.57
CA PHE A 24 6.11 -4.20 -12.42
C PHE A 24 7.58 -4.54 -12.07
N TRP A 25 7.95 -5.82 -12.29
CA TRP A 25 9.28 -6.33 -12.66
C TRP A 25 9.86 -5.80 -13.99
N ILE A 26 9.35 -4.68 -14.51
CA ILE A 26 9.62 -4.25 -15.90
C ILE A 26 11.05 -3.87 -16.13
N SER A 27 11.55 -3.01 -15.23
CA SER A 27 12.74 -2.22 -15.45
C SER A 27 13.06 -1.46 -14.18
N ARG A 28 14.16 -1.83 -13.52
CA ARG A 28 14.75 -1.08 -12.41
C ARG A 28 14.92 0.40 -12.78
N LYS A 29 15.31 0.67 -14.02
CA LYS A 29 15.48 2.02 -14.54
C LYS A 29 14.20 2.86 -14.49
N VAL A 30 13.04 2.30 -14.85
CA VAL A 30 11.78 3.09 -14.87
C VAL A 30 11.38 3.53 -13.47
N THR A 31 11.54 2.65 -12.47
CA THR A 31 11.26 3.02 -11.07
C THR A 31 12.26 4.06 -10.54
N ARG A 32 13.55 3.89 -10.84
CA ARG A 32 14.59 4.88 -10.48
C ARG A 32 14.31 6.25 -11.11
N ASP A 33 14.00 6.28 -12.39
CA ASP A 33 13.63 7.51 -13.11
C ASP A 33 12.40 8.16 -12.47
N GLN A 34 11.39 7.37 -12.05
CA GLN A 34 10.19 7.91 -11.41
C GLN A 34 10.46 8.47 -10.00
N ILE A 35 11.37 7.87 -9.23
CA ILE A 35 11.83 8.41 -7.93
C ILE A 35 12.46 9.80 -8.15
N ILE A 36 13.35 9.91 -9.14
CA ILE A 36 14.01 11.17 -9.51
C ILE A 36 12.98 12.21 -9.96
N VAL A 37 12.02 11.82 -10.80
CA VAL A 37 10.93 12.72 -11.22
C VAL A 37 10.11 13.19 -10.02
N ALA A 38 9.70 12.31 -9.11
CA ALA A 38 8.93 12.71 -7.94
C ALA A 38 9.71 13.68 -7.03
N ALA A 39 11.01 13.44 -6.83
CA ALA A 39 11.87 14.33 -6.04
C ALA A 39 12.03 15.73 -6.68
N HIS A 40 12.04 15.83 -8.02
CA HIS A 40 12.00 17.11 -8.73
C HIS A 40 10.72 17.93 -8.49
N HIS A 41 9.66 17.33 -7.97
CA HIS A 41 8.40 18.00 -7.63
C HIS A 41 8.24 18.24 -6.12
N GLN A 42 9.34 18.19 -5.35
CA GLN A 42 9.39 18.55 -3.94
C GLN A 42 9.78 20.01 -3.73
N PHE A 43 9.06 20.71 -2.85
CA PHE A 43 9.39 22.04 -2.39
C PHE A 43 10.52 22.01 -1.36
N LYS A 44 11.31 23.09 -1.26
CA LYS A 44 12.43 23.17 -0.32
C LYS A 44 12.03 22.97 1.15
N GLU A 45 10.78 23.27 1.50
CA GLU A 45 10.23 23.09 2.85
C GLU A 45 9.92 21.61 3.18
N GLY A 46 10.05 20.70 2.21
CA GLY A 46 9.90 19.25 2.37
C GLY A 46 8.54 18.71 1.93
N ASP A 47 7.53 19.56 1.73
CA ASP A 47 6.28 19.17 1.09
C ASP A 47 6.40 19.06 -0.44
N VAL A 48 5.39 18.51 -1.10
CA VAL A 48 5.45 18.13 -2.52
C VAL A 48 4.22 18.64 -3.28
N GLN A 49 4.30 18.67 -4.61
CA GLN A 49 3.09 18.75 -5.42
C GLN A 49 2.30 17.44 -5.31
N HIS A 50 1.01 17.55 -5.01
CA HIS A 50 0.10 16.40 -4.92
C HIS A 50 -0.10 15.74 -6.30
N TRP A 51 -0.16 16.53 -7.36
CA TRP A 51 -0.05 16.08 -8.75
C TRP A 51 0.42 17.23 -9.66
N TRP A 52 0.89 16.88 -10.87
CA TRP A 52 1.41 17.83 -11.86
C TRP A 52 1.17 17.37 -13.31
N HIS A 53 1.29 18.31 -14.25
CA HIS A 53 1.20 18.09 -15.69
C HIS A 53 2.55 18.32 -16.39
N PRO A 54 3.08 17.31 -17.10
CA PRO A 54 4.18 17.52 -18.05
C PRO A 54 3.75 18.35 -19.28
N PRO A 55 4.67 19.10 -19.92
CA PRO A 55 6.08 19.24 -19.54
C PRO A 55 6.34 20.40 -18.56
N SER A 56 5.37 21.29 -18.31
CA SER A 56 5.62 22.51 -17.52
C SER A 56 5.75 22.27 -16.02
N GLY A 57 5.29 21.12 -15.50
CA GLY A 57 5.28 20.86 -14.06
C GLY A 57 4.22 21.68 -13.32
N ARG A 58 3.28 22.30 -14.03
CA ARG A 58 2.09 22.92 -13.42
C ARG A 58 1.35 21.87 -12.61
N GLY A 59 1.11 22.18 -11.35
CA GLY A 59 0.56 21.22 -10.41
C GLY A 59 -0.09 21.90 -9.23
N VAL A 60 -0.61 21.09 -8.32
CA VAL A 60 -1.30 21.58 -7.13
C VAL A 60 -0.44 21.33 -5.89
N ARG A 61 -0.24 22.38 -5.08
CA ARG A 61 0.31 22.28 -3.72
C ARG A 61 -0.86 22.22 -2.75
N THR A 62 -0.89 21.23 -1.88
CA THR A 62 -2.02 20.95 -0.97
C THR A 62 -1.54 20.83 0.48
N ARG A 63 -2.45 20.54 1.40
CA ARG A 63 -2.13 20.03 2.75
C ARG A 63 -2.46 18.55 2.92
N ILE A 64 -2.50 17.79 1.82
CA ILE A 64 -2.68 16.33 1.87
C ILE A 64 -1.40 15.73 2.44
N SER A 65 -1.55 14.93 3.48
CA SER A 65 -0.46 14.66 4.44
C SER A 65 0.33 13.41 4.09
N ASP A 66 -0.24 12.47 3.33
CA ASP A 66 0.43 11.24 2.93
C ASP A 66 1.32 11.40 1.70
N ASP A 67 1.11 12.46 0.91
CA ASP A 67 1.97 12.89 -0.20
C ASP A 67 3.46 12.92 0.21
N LEU A 68 3.74 13.31 1.46
CA LEU A 68 5.08 13.40 2.04
C LEU A 68 5.80 12.04 2.12
N LEU A 69 5.07 10.93 2.17
CA LEU A 69 5.60 9.63 2.57
C LEU A 69 5.78 8.65 1.42
N TRP A 70 5.16 8.91 0.27
CA TRP A 70 5.30 8.02 -0.89
C TRP A 70 6.72 7.99 -1.45
N LEU A 71 7.44 9.12 -1.50
CA LEU A 71 8.83 9.17 -1.95
C LEU A 71 9.77 8.32 -1.08
N PRO A 72 9.86 8.52 0.26
CA PRO A 72 10.71 7.67 1.10
C PRO A 72 10.26 6.21 1.11
N PHE A 73 8.95 5.93 1.08
CA PHE A 73 8.42 4.56 1.02
C PHE A 73 8.86 3.83 -0.25
N VAL A 74 8.66 4.43 -1.44
CA VAL A 74 9.03 3.83 -2.73
C VAL A 74 10.55 3.72 -2.86
N THR A 75 11.31 4.70 -2.36
CA THR A 75 12.77 4.68 -2.40
C THR A 75 13.32 3.54 -1.54
N GLY A 76 12.83 3.38 -0.31
CA GLY A 76 13.20 2.25 0.55
C GLY A 76 12.86 0.90 -0.09
N PHE A 77 11.66 0.76 -0.64
CA PHE A 77 11.24 -0.44 -1.37
C PHE A 77 12.11 -0.72 -2.60
N TYR A 78 12.44 0.30 -3.39
CA TYR A 78 13.31 0.17 -4.55
C TYR A 78 14.68 -0.38 -4.15
N ILE A 79 15.30 0.16 -3.10
CA ILE A 79 16.62 -0.27 -2.65
C ILE A 79 16.57 -1.69 -2.08
N ASP A 80 15.53 -2.03 -1.30
CA ASP A 80 15.36 -3.39 -0.77
C ASP A 80 15.27 -4.43 -1.89
N VAL A 81 14.41 -4.19 -2.89
CA VAL A 81 14.19 -5.11 -4.01
C VAL A 81 15.39 -5.18 -4.96
N THR A 82 16.07 -4.07 -5.23
CA THR A 82 17.10 -4.01 -6.28
C THR A 82 18.53 -4.10 -5.77
N GLY A 83 18.78 -3.76 -4.50
CA GLY A 83 20.11 -3.54 -3.93
C GLY A 83 20.78 -2.23 -4.39
N ASP A 84 20.12 -1.42 -5.23
CA ASP A 84 20.69 -0.20 -5.80
C ASP A 84 20.54 0.99 -4.84
N ALA A 85 21.41 1.05 -3.83
CA ALA A 85 21.46 2.17 -2.89
C ALA A 85 21.98 3.46 -3.53
N SER A 86 22.60 3.43 -4.72
CA SER A 86 23.18 4.62 -5.34
C SER A 86 22.13 5.59 -5.87
N VAL A 87 20.84 5.20 -5.88
CA VAL A 87 19.73 6.15 -6.11
C VAL A 87 19.70 7.26 -5.06
N LEU A 88 20.14 6.97 -3.83
CA LEU A 88 20.18 7.94 -2.73
C LEU A 88 21.15 9.11 -3.00
N ASP A 89 22.11 8.91 -3.90
CA ASP A 89 23.15 9.87 -4.22
C ASP A 89 22.87 10.67 -5.51
N ASP A 90 21.76 10.39 -6.22
CA ASP A 90 21.35 11.23 -7.35
C ASP A 90 20.94 12.62 -6.84
N VAL A 91 21.46 13.67 -7.47
CA VAL A 91 21.18 15.07 -7.09
C VAL A 91 20.11 15.66 -8.00
N VAL A 92 19.09 16.26 -7.40
CA VAL A 92 18.01 16.96 -8.11
C VAL A 92 17.71 18.32 -7.46
N SER A 93 17.13 19.23 -8.23
CA SER A 93 16.64 20.52 -7.73
C SER A 93 15.29 20.37 -7.03
N PHE A 94 15.10 21.14 -5.96
CA PHE A 94 13.76 21.43 -5.45
C PHE A 94 13.01 22.39 -6.38
N ILE A 95 11.71 22.54 -6.13
CA ILE A 95 10.88 23.60 -6.70
C ILE A 95 10.53 24.68 -5.66
N GLU A 96 10.15 25.86 -6.13
CA GLU A 96 9.78 27.00 -5.28
C GLU A 96 8.42 27.57 -5.65
N GLN A 97 7.67 27.86 -4.60
CA GLN A 97 6.35 28.45 -4.66
C GLN A 97 6.03 29.05 -3.29
N PRO A 98 5.19 30.10 -3.19
CA PRO A 98 4.65 30.53 -1.90
C PRO A 98 4.03 29.36 -1.11
N LEU A 99 4.19 29.39 0.20
CA LEU A 99 3.47 28.51 1.11
C LEU A 99 1.96 28.79 1.01
N LEU A 100 1.14 27.78 1.31
CA LEU A 100 -0.30 27.97 1.41
C LEU A 100 -0.63 28.90 2.59
N GLU A 101 -1.37 29.98 2.31
CA GLU A 101 -1.85 30.90 3.33
C GLU A 101 -2.77 30.19 4.34
N PRO A 102 -2.90 30.68 5.59
CA PRO A 102 -3.87 30.14 6.55
C PRO A 102 -5.28 30.06 5.93
N GLY A 103 -5.89 28.87 5.95
CA GLY A 103 -7.21 28.62 5.37
C GLY A 103 -7.23 28.29 3.87
N GLN A 104 -6.12 28.41 3.14
CA GLN A 104 -6.04 28.05 1.72
C GLN A 104 -5.84 26.55 1.53
N HIS A 105 -6.84 25.79 1.08
CA HIS A 105 -6.73 24.33 0.96
C HIS A 105 -5.67 23.87 -0.04
N ASP A 106 -5.62 24.53 -1.19
CA ASP A 106 -4.74 24.19 -2.29
C ASP A 106 -4.45 25.41 -3.19
N VAL A 107 -3.43 25.29 -4.02
CA VAL A 107 -3.16 26.25 -5.10
C VAL A 107 -2.57 25.54 -6.31
N TYR A 108 -3.17 25.78 -7.48
CA TYR A 108 -2.70 25.29 -8.76
C TYR A 108 -1.85 26.35 -9.47
N MET A 109 -0.56 26.07 -9.65
CA MET A 109 0.34 26.98 -10.35
C MET A 109 1.56 26.28 -10.95
N GLU A 110 2.32 27.05 -11.71
CA GLU A 110 3.62 26.65 -12.24
C GLU A 110 4.70 27.08 -11.24
N PRO A 111 5.40 26.14 -10.59
CA PRO A 111 6.44 26.51 -9.65
C PRO A 111 7.71 26.93 -10.39
N ALA A 112 8.55 27.72 -9.74
CA ALA A 112 9.90 27.98 -10.22
C ALA A 112 10.83 26.80 -9.85
N VAL A 113 11.90 26.58 -10.60
CA VAL A 113 12.97 25.66 -10.18
C VAL A 113 13.86 26.37 -9.16
N SER A 114 14.09 25.73 -8.00
CA SER A 114 14.98 26.27 -6.98
C SER A 114 16.44 26.20 -7.41
N SER A 115 17.25 27.15 -6.94
CA SER A 115 18.71 27.02 -6.99
C SER A 115 19.24 26.00 -5.98
N GLU A 116 18.44 25.64 -4.96
CA GLU A 116 18.76 24.60 -3.99
C GLU A 116 18.59 23.21 -4.61
N GLN A 117 19.59 22.37 -4.38
CA GLN A 117 19.63 20.98 -4.83
C GLN A 117 20.04 20.09 -3.68
N ALA A 118 19.55 18.86 -3.66
CA ALA A 118 19.97 17.86 -2.70
C ALA A 118 19.97 16.47 -3.33
N ASP A 119 20.60 15.53 -2.65
CA ASP A 119 20.54 14.13 -3.04
C ASP A 119 19.18 13.51 -2.66
N ILE A 120 18.77 12.41 -3.32
CA ILE A 120 17.48 11.75 -3.04
C ILE A 120 17.35 11.36 -1.56
N TYR A 121 18.45 11.03 -0.89
CA TYR A 121 18.46 10.81 0.55
C TYR A 121 17.90 12.00 1.33
N GLU A 122 18.42 13.20 1.08
CA GLU A 122 17.97 14.40 1.78
C GLU A 122 16.56 14.82 1.36
N HIS A 123 16.16 14.62 0.10
CA HIS A 123 14.76 14.76 -0.32
C HIS A 123 13.81 13.88 0.52
N CYS A 124 14.16 12.60 0.68
CA CYS A 124 13.40 11.66 1.53
C CYS A 124 13.39 12.09 2.99
N CYS A 125 14.54 12.47 3.56
CA CYS A 125 14.64 12.91 4.94
C CYS A 125 13.84 14.19 5.22
N ARG A 126 13.82 15.16 4.31
CA ARG A 126 13.00 16.39 4.46
C ARG A 126 11.51 16.08 4.46
N ALA A 127 11.08 15.16 3.58
CA ALA A 127 9.70 14.69 3.54
C ALA A 127 9.30 14.02 4.88
N ILE A 128 10.16 13.12 5.40
CA ILE A 128 9.95 12.49 6.70
C ILE A 128 9.95 13.55 7.81
N ASP A 129 10.96 14.42 7.87
CA ASP A 129 11.11 15.45 8.90
C ASP A 129 9.88 16.38 8.96
N ARG A 130 9.28 16.66 7.79
CA ARG A 130 8.04 17.44 7.65
C ARG A 130 6.80 16.71 8.19
N SER A 131 6.78 15.38 8.09
CA SER A 131 5.66 14.53 8.51
C SER A 131 5.61 14.20 10.01
N LEU A 132 6.65 14.54 10.79
CA LEU A 132 6.74 14.17 12.22
C LEU A 132 5.81 14.96 13.16
N ALA A 133 5.07 15.95 12.64
CA ALA A 133 4.13 16.72 13.42
C ALA A 133 2.92 15.86 13.82
N VAL A 134 2.55 15.91 15.10
CA VAL A 134 1.43 15.16 15.67
C VAL A 134 0.40 16.09 16.30
N GLY A 135 -0.85 15.65 16.34
CA GLY A 135 -1.92 16.34 17.02
C GLY A 135 -2.01 15.99 18.51
N ARG A 136 -3.17 16.30 19.10
CA ARG A 136 -3.40 16.20 20.56
C ARG A 136 -3.40 14.76 21.10
N HIS A 137 -3.61 13.76 20.24
CA HIS A 137 -3.59 12.35 20.61
C HIS A 137 -2.24 11.69 20.30
N GLY A 138 -1.23 12.44 19.82
CA GLY A 138 0.06 11.90 19.42
C GLY A 138 0.03 11.18 18.07
N LEU A 139 -1.02 11.42 17.26
CA LEU A 139 -1.20 10.84 15.93
C LEU A 139 -0.84 11.87 14.85
N PRO A 140 -0.43 11.46 13.63
CA PRO A 140 -0.07 12.41 12.58
C PRO A 140 -1.25 13.27 12.15
N LEU A 141 -0.99 14.55 11.90
CA LEU A 141 -1.99 15.49 11.42
C LEU A 141 -2.46 15.10 10.02
N MET A 142 -3.77 15.01 9.82
CA MET A 142 -4.38 14.62 8.55
C MET A 142 -4.40 15.77 7.53
N GLY A 143 -4.38 17.03 7.99
CA GLY A 143 -4.44 18.19 7.11
C GLY A 143 -5.69 18.19 6.21
N ALA A 144 -5.50 18.47 4.93
CA ALA A 144 -6.59 18.50 3.93
C ALA A 144 -6.91 17.12 3.33
N GLY A 145 -6.40 16.04 3.89
CA GLY A 145 -6.61 14.68 3.41
C GLY A 145 -5.42 13.78 3.72
N ASP A 146 -5.67 12.49 3.74
CA ASP A 146 -4.65 11.46 3.60
C ASP A 146 -4.96 10.68 2.32
N TRP A 147 -4.62 9.39 2.22
CA TRP A 147 -4.90 8.60 1.01
C TRP A 147 -6.37 8.62 0.55
N ASN A 148 -7.32 8.85 1.45
CA ASN A 148 -8.69 9.14 1.04
C ASN A 148 -8.87 10.65 0.84
N ASP A 149 -8.63 11.11 -0.39
CA ASP A 149 -8.80 12.51 -0.81
C ASP A 149 -10.18 13.08 -0.45
N GLY A 150 -11.22 12.22 -0.42
CA GLY A 150 -12.60 12.58 -0.10
C GLY A 150 -12.80 13.09 1.32
N MET A 151 -11.89 12.76 2.24
CA MET A 151 -11.95 13.14 3.65
C MET A 151 -11.25 14.48 3.93
N ASN A 152 -11.42 15.45 3.02
CA ASN A 152 -10.65 16.69 3.01
C ASN A 152 -11.01 17.73 4.10
N ARG A 153 -12.04 17.47 4.91
CA ARG A 153 -12.44 18.34 6.04
C ARG A 153 -12.20 17.74 7.41
N VAL A 154 -11.62 16.54 7.49
CA VAL A 154 -11.33 15.90 8.78
C VAL A 154 -10.30 16.71 9.60
N GLY A 155 -9.23 17.20 8.96
CA GLY A 155 -8.16 17.95 9.63
C GLY A 155 -7.86 19.32 9.01
N HIS A 156 -8.82 19.92 8.31
CA HIS A 156 -8.60 21.13 7.52
C HIS A 156 -8.27 22.38 8.36
N LEU A 157 -8.58 22.37 9.66
CA LEU A 157 -8.16 23.42 10.60
C LEU A 157 -6.79 23.13 11.23
N GLY A 158 -6.11 22.05 10.81
CA GLY A 158 -4.76 21.69 11.23
C GLY A 158 -4.68 20.95 12.55
N MET A 159 -5.81 20.44 13.07
CA MET A 159 -5.88 19.74 14.36
C MET A 159 -6.32 18.28 14.23
N GLY A 160 -7.02 17.93 13.14
CA GLY A 160 -7.45 16.56 12.88
C GLY A 160 -6.28 15.61 12.61
N GLU A 161 -6.44 14.35 13.00
CA GLU A 161 -5.39 13.34 13.02
C GLU A 161 -5.81 12.06 12.29
N SER A 162 -4.88 11.38 11.62
CA SER A 162 -5.15 10.14 10.87
C SER A 162 -4.44 8.93 11.47
N VAL A 163 -5.21 7.86 11.74
CA VAL A 163 -4.67 6.59 12.25
C VAL A 163 -4.03 5.78 11.11
N TRP A 164 -4.63 5.78 9.92
CA TRP A 164 -4.04 5.16 8.73
C TRP A 164 -2.69 5.78 8.40
N LEU A 165 -2.60 7.12 8.42
CA LEU A 165 -1.35 7.82 8.18
C LEU A 165 -0.30 7.47 9.23
N GLY A 166 -0.69 7.26 10.49
CA GLY A 166 0.24 6.77 11.52
C GLY A 166 0.85 5.41 11.21
N TRP A 167 0.05 4.44 10.74
CA TRP A 167 0.60 3.14 10.32
C TRP A 167 1.48 3.28 9.07
N PHE A 168 1.09 4.12 8.12
CA PHE A 168 1.88 4.35 6.91
C PHE A 168 3.22 5.06 7.22
N LEU A 169 3.18 6.09 8.07
CA LEU A 169 4.36 6.80 8.58
C LEU A 169 5.31 5.87 9.33
N TYR A 170 4.78 5.02 10.21
CA TYR A 170 5.57 4.01 10.90
C TYR A 170 6.30 3.10 9.90
N THR A 171 5.58 2.66 8.86
CA THR A 171 6.12 1.80 7.79
C THR A 171 7.22 2.52 7.01
N ALA A 172 6.98 3.75 6.58
CA ALA A 172 7.93 4.55 5.80
C ALA A 172 9.21 4.87 6.58
N ILE A 173 9.09 5.32 7.83
CA ILE A 173 10.26 5.60 8.68
C ILE A 173 11.02 4.30 8.99
N SER A 174 10.33 3.22 9.33
CA SER A 174 10.99 1.94 9.64
C SER A 174 11.78 1.40 8.45
N ALA A 175 11.24 1.52 7.23
CA ALA A 175 11.93 1.12 6.01
C ALA A 175 13.13 2.03 5.69
N PHE A 176 13.06 3.32 6.04
CA PHE A 176 14.10 4.29 5.69
C PHE A 176 15.20 4.45 6.75
N LEU A 177 14.89 4.20 8.02
CA LEU A 177 15.80 4.36 9.16
C LEU A 177 17.17 3.67 8.98
N PRO A 178 17.28 2.44 8.42
CA PRO A 178 18.57 1.81 8.18
C PRO A 178 19.51 2.62 7.26
N PHE A 179 18.98 3.44 6.35
CA PHE A 179 19.81 4.33 5.51
C PHE A 179 20.35 5.52 6.30
N VAL A 180 19.54 6.10 7.19
CA VAL A 180 19.93 7.19 8.10
C VAL A 180 21.03 6.71 9.06
N GLU A 181 20.88 5.51 9.61
CA GLU A 181 21.86 4.89 10.51
C GLU A 181 23.18 4.60 9.78
N ARG A 182 23.13 4.10 8.53
CA ARG A 182 24.33 3.87 7.71
C ARG A 182 25.07 5.16 7.37
N ARG A 183 24.37 6.27 7.17
CA ARG A 183 24.98 7.61 7.03
C ARG A 183 25.48 8.20 8.35
N LYS A 184 25.29 7.50 9.48
CA LYS A 184 25.75 7.89 10.82
C LYS A 184 25.16 9.22 11.30
N GLU A 185 23.95 9.55 10.87
CA GLU A 185 23.23 10.73 11.34
C GLU A 185 22.57 10.45 12.70
N THR A 186 23.36 10.47 13.77
CA THR A 186 22.93 10.06 15.11
C THR A 186 21.70 10.83 15.61
N GLN A 187 21.65 12.15 15.40
CA GLN A 187 20.53 12.98 15.87
C GLN A 187 19.23 12.64 15.14
N ARG A 188 19.27 12.50 13.81
CA ARG A 188 18.10 12.15 13.00
C ARG A 188 17.64 10.72 13.29
N SER A 189 18.58 9.77 13.41
CA SER A 189 18.31 8.39 13.78
C SER A 189 17.58 8.29 15.13
N GLU A 190 18.06 9.00 16.14
CA GLU A 190 17.44 8.99 17.47
C GLU A 190 16.05 9.65 17.47
N ARG A 191 15.91 10.77 16.77
CA ARG A 191 14.61 11.44 16.57
C ARG A 191 13.59 10.49 15.93
N TYR A 192 13.99 9.73 14.92
CA TYR A 192 13.11 8.78 14.22
C TYR A 192 12.74 7.59 15.09
N ARG A 193 13.70 7.01 15.84
CA ARG A 193 13.39 5.91 16.78
C ARG A 193 12.46 6.33 17.90
N GLN A 194 12.70 7.51 18.48
CA GLN A 194 11.83 8.07 19.52
C GLN A 194 10.42 8.31 18.95
N HIS A 195 10.32 8.92 17.78
CA HIS A 195 9.04 9.15 17.13
C HIS A 195 8.29 7.85 16.82
N LEU A 196 8.95 6.82 16.28
CA LEU A 196 8.34 5.50 16.04
C LEU A 196 7.79 4.87 17.34
N THR A 197 8.54 5.01 18.44
CA THR A 197 8.13 4.50 19.76
C THR A 197 6.88 5.20 20.27
N ASP A 198 6.86 6.53 20.23
CA ASP A 198 5.74 7.34 20.69
C ASP A 198 4.50 7.19 19.78
N LEU A 199 4.73 7.09 18.47
CA LEU A 199 3.68 6.90 17.47
C LEU A 199 3.01 5.54 17.63
N LYS A 200 3.78 4.45 17.80
CA LYS A 200 3.23 3.11 18.06
C LYS A 200 2.37 3.11 19.32
N LYS A 201 2.85 3.74 20.40
CA LYS A 201 2.08 3.87 21.64
C LYS A 201 0.76 4.62 21.40
N SER A 202 0.80 5.73 20.67
CA SER A 202 -0.38 6.54 20.37
C SER A 202 -1.38 5.81 19.46
N LEU A 203 -0.91 5.07 18.46
CA LEU A 203 -1.73 4.24 17.59
C LEU A 203 -2.45 3.14 18.37
N GLU A 204 -1.75 2.51 19.32
CA GLU A 204 -2.36 1.50 20.19
C GLU A 204 -3.32 2.12 21.21
N GLU A 205 -2.94 3.20 21.89
CA GLU A 205 -3.77 3.74 22.99
C GLU A 205 -4.92 4.61 22.50
N LYS A 206 -4.68 5.43 21.47
CA LYS A 206 -5.62 6.44 20.97
C LYS A 206 -6.22 6.04 19.63
N GLY A 207 -5.53 5.24 18.83
CA GLY A 207 -6.11 4.65 17.63
C GLY A 207 -7.11 3.53 17.91
N TRP A 208 -7.04 2.83 19.05
CA TRP A 208 -7.91 1.67 19.32
C TRP A 208 -9.30 2.05 19.84
N ASP A 209 -10.36 1.48 19.24
CA ASP A 209 -11.75 1.76 19.59
C ASP A 209 -12.45 0.63 20.38
N GLY A 210 -11.77 -0.49 20.61
CA GLY A 210 -12.30 -1.63 21.39
C GLY A 210 -12.25 -2.94 20.60
N ASP A 211 -12.74 -2.93 19.36
CA ASP A 211 -12.75 -4.08 18.45
C ASP A 211 -11.98 -3.83 17.14
N TRP A 212 -11.77 -2.56 16.77
CA TRP A 212 -10.99 -2.15 15.60
C TRP A 212 -10.30 -0.81 15.88
N TYR A 213 -9.41 -0.38 14.99
CA TYR A 213 -8.79 0.94 15.03
C TYR A 213 -9.71 2.00 14.44
N ARG A 214 -9.81 3.15 15.09
CA ARG A 214 -10.43 4.36 14.56
C ARG A 214 -9.81 4.72 13.22
N ARG A 215 -10.59 5.42 12.40
CA ARG A 215 -10.11 5.94 11.12
C ARG A 215 -9.29 7.22 11.30
N ALA A 216 -9.78 8.13 12.13
CA ALA A 216 -9.23 9.46 12.34
C ALA A 216 -9.88 10.17 13.56
N TYR A 217 -9.39 11.36 13.86
CA TYR A 217 -10.04 12.35 14.70
C TYR A 217 -10.26 13.64 13.89
N PHE A 218 -11.44 14.25 14.04
CA PHE A 218 -11.72 15.57 13.47
C PHE A 218 -10.88 16.68 14.15
N ASP A 219 -10.93 17.91 13.64
CA ASP A 219 -10.26 19.06 14.25
C ASP A 219 -10.73 19.34 15.70
N ASP A 220 -12.01 19.11 16.01
CA ASP A 220 -12.55 19.16 17.38
C ASP A 220 -12.23 17.88 18.21
N GLY A 221 -11.60 16.91 17.53
CA GLY A 221 -11.29 15.53 17.90
C GLY A 221 -12.45 14.69 18.38
N THR A 222 -13.62 14.92 17.80
CA THR A 222 -14.62 13.89 17.60
C THR A 222 -13.99 12.70 16.85
N PRO A 223 -14.18 11.44 17.29
CA PRO A 223 -13.63 10.29 16.59
C PRO A 223 -14.41 9.98 15.30
N LEU A 224 -13.69 9.48 14.29
CA LEU A 224 -14.21 8.92 13.04
C LEU A 224 -13.76 7.45 12.91
N GLY A 225 -14.59 6.58 12.32
CA GLY A 225 -14.28 5.14 12.26
C GLY A 225 -14.45 4.45 13.62
N SER A 226 -15.38 4.92 14.44
CA SER A 226 -15.67 4.43 15.79
C SER A 226 -17.03 3.75 15.87
N ALA A 227 -17.18 2.79 16.77
CA ALA A 227 -18.43 2.17 17.19
C ALA A 227 -19.52 3.19 17.58
N GLN A 228 -19.11 4.38 18.04
CA GLN A 228 -20.00 5.49 18.39
C GLN A 228 -20.58 6.22 17.16
N ASN A 229 -19.99 6.05 15.98
CA ASN A 229 -20.45 6.71 14.77
C ASN A 229 -21.64 5.97 14.14
N GLU A 230 -22.61 6.74 13.62
CA GLU A 230 -23.76 6.26 12.84
C GLU A 230 -23.38 5.95 11.38
N GLU A 231 -22.40 6.69 10.86
CA GLU A 231 -21.84 6.56 9.50
C GLU A 231 -20.33 6.40 9.61
N CYS A 232 -19.70 5.67 8.68
CA CYS A 232 -18.28 5.30 8.71
C CYS A 232 -17.87 4.79 10.10
N ARG A 233 -18.55 3.75 10.56
CA ARG A 233 -18.30 3.12 11.86
C ARG A 233 -16.99 2.33 11.86
N ILE A 234 -16.67 1.69 10.73
CA ILE A 234 -15.41 0.97 10.52
C ILE A 234 -14.93 1.20 9.09
N ASP A 235 -13.64 1.48 8.94
CA ASP A 235 -12.94 1.69 7.67
C ASP A 235 -11.78 0.69 7.52
N SER A 236 -11.70 0.05 6.36
CA SER A 236 -10.77 -1.02 6.04
C SER A 236 -9.28 -0.61 6.08
N ILE A 237 -8.94 0.64 5.76
CA ILE A 237 -7.53 1.00 5.52
C ILE A 237 -6.73 1.07 6.82
N ALA A 238 -7.30 1.62 7.90
CA ALA A 238 -6.63 1.67 9.20
C ALA A 238 -6.38 0.26 9.76
N GLN A 239 -7.27 -0.69 9.47
CA GLN A 239 -7.13 -2.09 9.93
C GLN A 239 -6.10 -2.84 9.10
N SER A 240 -6.20 -2.71 7.78
CA SER A 240 -5.28 -3.38 6.85
C SER A 240 -3.84 -2.91 7.09
N TRP A 241 -3.65 -1.61 7.31
CA TRP A 241 -2.33 -1.03 7.56
C TRP A 241 -1.79 -1.26 8.96
N SER A 242 -2.64 -1.54 9.96
CA SER A 242 -2.14 -2.02 11.26
C SER A 242 -1.34 -3.31 11.06
N VAL A 243 -1.87 -4.25 10.26
CA VAL A 243 -1.16 -5.49 9.88
C VAL A 243 0.04 -5.21 8.98
N ILE A 244 -0.14 -4.43 7.89
CA ILE A 244 0.91 -4.18 6.89
C ILE A 244 2.14 -3.52 7.51
N SER A 245 1.95 -2.65 8.51
CA SER A 245 3.06 -2.01 9.21
C SER A 245 3.96 -2.98 10.00
N GLY A 246 3.44 -4.17 10.35
CA GLY A 246 4.10 -5.12 11.25
C GLY A 246 4.27 -4.62 12.69
N ALA A 247 3.68 -3.47 13.03
CA ALA A 247 3.96 -2.76 14.28
C ALA A 247 2.85 -2.94 15.32
N SER A 248 1.63 -3.23 14.89
CA SER A 248 0.47 -3.35 15.77
C SER A 248 0.54 -4.55 16.70
N ASP A 249 -0.15 -4.47 17.84
CA ASP A 249 -0.36 -5.60 18.73
C ASP A 249 -1.07 -6.78 18.00
N GLN A 250 -0.58 -8.00 18.25
CA GLN A 250 -1.03 -9.19 17.54
C GLN A 250 -2.50 -9.52 17.81
N TYR A 251 -2.96 -9.35 19.04
CA TYR A 251 -4.36 -9.59 19.40
C TYR A 251 -5.26 -8.56 18.72
N ARG A 252 -4.89 -7.28 18.78
CA ARG A 252 -5.68 -6.19 18.19
C ARG A 252 -5.76 -6.26 16.67
N MET A 253 -4.66 -6.54 15.97
CA MET A 253 -4.71 -6.67 14.52
C MET A 253 -5.56 -7.85 14.06
N THR A 254 -5.52 -8.97 14.79
CA THR A 254 -6.38 -10.13 14.51
C THR A 254 -7.86 -9.78 14.75
N ARG A 255 -8.15 -9.06 15.84
CA ARG A 255 -9.50 -8.61 16.17
C ARG A 255 -10.04 -7.59 15.16
N ALA A 256 -9.22 -6.63 14.75
CA ALA A 256 -9.56 -5.63 13.75
C ALA A 256 -9.88 -6.27 12.39
N MET A 257 -9.06 -7.24 11.95
CA MET A 257 -9.33 -7.96 10.71
C MET A 257 -10.57 -8.86 10.81
N ALA A 258 -10.87 -9.43 11.98
CA ALA A 258 -12.15 -10.12 12.19
C ALA A 258 -13.35 -9.16 12.05
N ALA A 259 -13.23 -7.90 12.47
CA ALA A 259 -14.26 -6.89 12.21
C ALA A 259 -14.34 -6.53 10.71
N VAL A 260 -13.22 -6.45 9.99
CA VAL A 260 -13.24 -6.27 8.53
C VAL A 260 -13.99 -7.41 7.83
N GLU A 261 -13.75 -8.67 8.22
CA GLU A 261 -14.51 -9.83 7.73
C GLU A 261 -16.02 -9.66 7.94
N GLU A 262 -16.41 -9.31 9.16
CA GLU A 262 -17.82 -9.24 9.55
C GLU A 262 -18.56 -8.09 8.84
N TYR A 263 -17.95 -6.91 8.78
CA TYR A 263 -18.64 -5.69 8.38
C TYR A 263 -18.38 -5.27 6.93
N LEU A 264 -17.23 -5.62 6.35
CA LEU A 264 -16.76 -5.04 5.09
C LEU A 264 -16.64 -6.06 3.95
N ILE A 265 -16.63 -7.36 4.23
CA ILE A 265 -16.61 -8.41 3.20
C ILE A 265 -18.03 -8.90 2.91
N ARG A 266 -18.63 -8.36 1.84
CA ARG A 266 -19.99 -8.68 1.38
C ARG A 266 -19.97 -9.81 0.35
N ARG A 267 -19.75 -11.04 0.82
CA ARG A 267 -19.68 -12.25 -0.04
C ARG A 267 -20.89 -12.43 -0.97
N GLY A 268 -22.10 -12.17 -0.46
CA GLY A 268 -23.33 -12.27 -1.25
C GLY A 268 -23.38 -11.31 -2.45
N ASP A 269 -22.72 -10.15 -2.32
CA ASP A 269 -22.62 -9.16 -3.39
C ASP A 269 -21.35 -9.31 -4.24
N GLY A 270 -20.37 -10.05 -3.73
CA GLY A 270 -19.04 -10.23 -4.29
C GLY A 270 -18.15 -9.00 -4.12
N LEU A 271 -18.21 -8.33 -2.96
CA LEU A 271 -17.56 -7.04 -2.72
C LEU A 271 -16.75 -7.02 -1.42
N VAL A 272 -15.68 -6.22 -1.42
CA VAL A 272 -14.95 -5.76 -0.22
C VAL A 272 -15.08 -4.25 -0.16
N ILE A 273 -15.96 -3.74 0.69
CA ILE A 273 -16.28 -2.30 0.74
C ILE A 273 -15.29 -1.54 1.64
N LEU A 274 -15.04 -0.26 1.31
CA LEU A 274 -14.03 0.57 1.95
C LEU A 274 -14.36 0.85 3.43
N PHE A 275 -15.60 1.25 3.70
CA PHE A 275 -16.13 1.47 5.05
C PHE A 275 -17.65 1.29 5.09
N THR A 276 -18.22 1.17 6.29
CA THR A 276 -19.66 1.06 6.48
C THR A 276 -20.13 1.67 7.81
N PRO A 277 -21.36 2.18 7.91
CA PRO A 277 -22.25 2.57 6.80
C PRO A 277 -21.65 3.74 5.98
N PRO A 278 -22.07 3.96 4.72
CA PRO A 278 -21.67 5.14 3.96
C PRO A 278 -22.16 6.45 4.62
N PHE A 279 -21.51 7.57 4.35
CA PHE A 279 -22.01 8.89 4.74
C PHE A 279 -23.22 9.29 3.89
N ASP A 280 -24.25 9.85 4.52
CA ASP A 280 -25.46 10.35 3.85
C ASP A 280 -25.97 11.62 4.57
N LYS A 281 -26.71 11.45 5.66
CA LYS A 281 -27.44 12.54 6.36
C LYS A 281 -26.92 12.80 7.78
N GLY A 282 -25.90 12.06 8.21
CA GLY A 282 -25.29 12.20 9.52
C GLY A 282 -24.70 13.59 9.75
N ARG A 283 -24.33 13.87 10.99
CA ARG A 283 -23.81 15.19 11.41
C ARG A 283 -22.34 15.40 11.07
N LEU A 284 -21.59 14.32 10.89
CA LEU A 284 -20.17 14.39 10.53
C LEU A 284 -20.00 15.01 9.14
N ASP A 285 -19.01 15.90 9.01
CA ASP A 285 -18.59 16.52 7.75
C ASP A 285 -17.16 16.10 7.40
N PRO A 286 -16.97 14.88 6.85
CA PRO A 286 -15.64 14.43 6.42
C PRO A 286 -15.10 15.21 5.22
N GLY A 287 -15.95 15.96 4.50
CA GLY A 287 -15.56 16.65 3.28
C GLY A 287 -16.35 16.18 2.05
N TYR A 288 -15.75 16.34 0.87
CA TYR A 288 -16.45 16.13 -0.40
C TYR A 288 -16.88 14.69 -0.63
N ILE A 289 -16.35 13.71 0.12
CA ILE A 289 -16.80 12.31 0.08
C ILE A 289 -18.31 12.17 0.28
N LYS A 290 -18.93 13.07 1.06
CA LYS A 290 -20.38 13.12 1.29
C LYS A 290 -21.18 13.65 0.08
N GLY A 291 -20.49 14.21 -0.92
CA GLY A 291 -21.05 14.55 -2.21
C GLY A 291 -21.29 13.35 -3.12
N TYR A 292 -20.68 12.19 -2.83
CA TYR A 292 -20.96 10.94 -3.54
C TYR A 292 -22.22 10.27 -3.03
N VAL A 293 -22.92 9.59 -3.94
CA VAL A 293 -24.05 8.71 -3.57
C VAL A 293 -23.56 7.64 -2.58
N PRO A 294 -24.31 7.39 -1.49
CA PRO A 294 -23.96 6.34 -0.52
C PRO A 294 -23.74 4.97 -1.19
N GLY A 295 -22.60 4.34 -0.97
CA GLY A 295 -22.18 3.06 -1.56
C GLY A 295 -21.49 3.17 -2.92
N VAL A 296 -21.06 4.37 -3.33
CA VAL A 296 -20.34 4.61 -4.61
C VAL A 296 -18.95 5.19 -4.34
N ARG A 297 -17.96 4.70 -5.09
CA ARG A 297 -16.55 5.11 -4.99
C ARG A 297 -16.04 5.08 -3.54
N GLU A 298 -15.41 6.17 -3.08
CA GLU A 298 -14.88 6.32 -1.73
C GLU A 298 -15.98 6.32 -0.66
N ASN A 299 -17.23 6.68 -0.97
CA ASN A 299 -18.30 6.74 0.03
C ASN A 299 -18.95 5.36 0.27
N GLY A 300 -18.21 4.44 0.87
CA GLY A 300 -18.69 3.09 1.25
C GLY A 300 -18.90 2.12 0.07
N GLY A 301 -18.40 2.45 -1.12
CA GLY A 301 -18.24 1.49 -2.21
C GLY A 301 -17.04 0.56 -2.00
N GLN A 302 -16.83 -0.41 -2.88
CA GLN A 302 -15.53 -1.07 -2.98
C GLN A 302 -14.58 -0.13 -3.68
N TYR A 303 -13.58 0.37 -2.96
CA TYR A 303 -12.42 1.01 -3.57
C TYR A 303 -11.32 -0.04 -3.70
N THR A 304 -11.08 -0.51 -4.93
CA THR A 304 -10.32 -1.75 -5.19
C THR A 304 -8.90 -1.70 -4.63
N HIS A 305 -8.26 -0.53 -4.65
CA HIS A 305 -6.93 -0.33 -4.07
C HIS A 305 -6.93 -0.66 -2.56
N ALA A 306 -7.88 -0.13 -1.79
CA ALA A 306 -8.02 -0.43 -0.36
C ALA A 306 -8.40 -1.89 -0.11
N ALA A 307 -9.31 -2.44 -0.92
CA ALA A 307 -9.68 -3.85 -0.83
C ALA A 307 -8.49 -4.80 -1.06
N ILE A 308 -7.55 -4.43 -1.93
CA ILE A 308 -6.31 -5.19 -2.13
C ILE A 308 -5.43 -5.13 -0.87
N TRP A 309 -5.37 -4.02 -0.15
CA TRP A 309 -4.65 -3.99 1.14
C TRP A 309 -5.26 -4.93 2.17
N THR A 310 -6.59 -5.07 2.20
CA THR A 310 -7.27 -6.07 3.04
C THR A 310 -6.81 -7.49 2.70
N LEU A 311 -6.71 -7.82 1.41
CA LEU A 311 -6.15 -9.10 0.96
C LEU A 311 -4.70 -9.29 1.45
N ILE A 312 -3.84 -8.28 1.26
CA ILE A 312 -2.44 -8.32 1.69
C ILE A 312 -2.37 -8.54 3.21
N ALA A 313 -3.21 -7.87 3.99
CA ALA A 313 -3.27 -8.04 5.45
C ALA A 313 -3.64 -9.48 5.85
N TYR A 314 -4.66 -10.10 5.23
CA TYR A 314 -4.97 -11.52 5.49
C TYR A 314 -3.82 -12.45 5.12
N SER A 315 -3.15 -12.16 3.99
CA SER A 315 -1.95 -12.90 3.58
C SER A 315 -0.84 -12.82 4.64
N MET A 316 -0.59 -11.63 5.19
CA MET A 316 0.41 -11.41 6.24
C MET A 316 0.06 -12.10 7.56
N LEU A 317 -1.23 -12.22 7.89
CA LEU A 317 -1.74 -13.02 9.01
C LEU A 317 -1.64 -14.54 8.78
N GLY A 318 -1.26 -14.98 7.57
CA GLY A 318 -1.16 -16.40 7.21
C GLY A 318 -2.49 -17.05 6.82
N ASP A 319 -3.54 -16.25 6.58
CA ASP A 319 -4.85 -16.74 6.18
C ASP A 319 -4.96 -16.87 4.65
N GLY A 320 -4.36 -17.93 4.11
CA GLY A 320 -4.34 -18.20 2.67
C GLY A 320 -5.72 -18.53 2.09
N GLU A 321 -6.68 -19.00 2.90
CA GLU A 321 -8.08 -19.20 2.46
C GLU A 321 -8.72 -17.86 2.12
N ARG A 322 -8.71 -16.93 3.09
CA ARG A 322 -9.30 -15.60 2.89
C ARG A 322 -8.53 -14.81 1.84
N ALA A 323 -7.19 -14.87 1.85
CA ALA A 323 -6.39 -14.16 0.86
C ALA A 323 -6.72 -14.61 -0.58
N GLY A 324 -6.86 -15.92 -0.83
CA GLY A 324 -7.24 -16.43 -2.14
C GLY A 324 -8.72 -16.20 -2.52
N GLU A 325 -9.63 -16.23 -1.54
CA GLU A 325 -11.03 -15.82 -1.73
C GLU A 325 -11.10 -14.36 -2.19
N LEU A 326 -10.44 -13.45 -1.46
CA LEU A 326 -10.42 -12.03 -1.80
C LEU A 326 -9.74 -11.77 -3.14
N PHE A 327 -8.65 -12.49 -3.45
CA PHE A 327 -8.02 -12.39 -4.77
C PHE A 327 -9.01 -12.74 -5.87
N SER A 328 -9.83 -13.79 -5.64
CA SER A 328 -10.86 -14.21 -6.58
C SER A 328 -12.00 -13.19 -6.70
N LEU A 329 -12.44 -12.59 -5.59
CA LEU A 329 -13.48 -11.56 -5.57
C LEU A 329 -13.05 -10.28 -6.30
N LEU A 330 -11.79 -9.88 -6.16
CA LEU A 330 -11.28 -8.62 -6.71
C LEU A 330 -10.80 -8.76 -8.16
N ASN A 331 -10.63 -9.98 -8.68
CA ASN A 331 -10.13 -10.21 -10.03
C ASN A 331 -11.19 -9.83 -11.10
N PRO A 332 -10.89 -8.89 -12.01
CA PRO A 332 -11.81 -8.45 -13.07
C PRO A 332 -12.37 -9.58 -13.93
N ILE A 333 -11.58 -10.63 -14.15
CA ILE A 333 -11.99 -11.79 -14.96
C ILE A 333 -13.20 -12.48 -14.30
N ASN A 334 -13.17 -12.62 -12.98
CA ASN A 334 -14.20 -13.36 -12.23
C ASN A 334 -15.54 -12.62 -12.19
N HIS A 335 -15.53 -11.28 -12.20
CA HIS A 335 -16.76 -10.47 -12.31
C HIS A 335 -17.53 -10.72 -13.61
N SER A 336 -16.86 -11.22 -14.65
CA SER A 336 -17.42 -11.45 -15.99
C SER A 336 -17.48 -12.92 -16.40
N SER A 337 -17.18 -13.84 -15.48
CA SER A 337 -17.12 -15.30 -15.73
C SER A 337 -18.47 -15.91 -16.12
N THR A 338 -19.57 -15.18 -15.92
CA THR A 338 -20.92 -15.57 -16.35
C THR A 338 -21.57 -14.46 -17.16
N ARG A 339 -22.56 -14.81 -17.99
CA ARG A 339 -23.32 -13.81 -18.77
C ARG A 339 -24.02 -12.78 -17.88
N ALA A 340 -24.57 -13.21 -16.74
CA ALA A 340 -25.18 -12.32 -15.78
C ALA A 340 -24.14 -11.37 -15.14
N GLY A 341 -22.98 -11.91 -14.76
CA GLY A 341 -21.85 -11.14 -14.24
C GLY A 341 -21.37 -10.07 -15.23
N LEU A 342 -21.16 -10.44 -16.50
CA LEU A 342 -20.78 -9.50 -17.56
C LEU A 342 -21.80 -8.35 -17.70
N HIS A 343 -23.10 -8.65 -17.71
CA HIS A 343 -24.14 -7.63 -17.78
C HIS A 343 -24.23 -6.76 -16.52
N LYS A 344 -23.87 -7.29 -15.34
CA LYS A 344 -23.79 -6.59 -14.05
C LYS A 344 -22.56 -5.68 -13.97
N TYR A 345 -21.39 -6.14 -14.42
CA TYR A 345 -20.10 -5.47 -14.23
C TYR A 345 -19.93 -4.19 -15.04
N LYS A 346 -20.47 -4.14 -16.28
CA LYS A 346 -20.52 -2.94 -17.15
C LYS A 346 -19.18 -2.35 -17.61
N VAL A 347 -18.05 -2.95 -17.26
CA VAL A 347 -16.70 -2.49 -17.66
C VAL A 347 -15.84 -3.65 -18.17
N GLU A 348 -14.62 -3.36 -18.61
CA GLU A 348 -13.71 -4.31 -19.24
C GLU A 348 -13.22 -5.40 -18.27
N PRO A 349 -13.34 -6.70 -18.63
CA PRO A 349 -13.02 -7.82 -17.74
C PRO A 349 -11.53 -8.20 -17.68
N TYR A 350 -10.65 -7.38 -18.27
CA TYR A 350 -9.22 -7.68 -18.44
C TYR A 350 -8.30 -6.59 -17.90
N VAL A 351 -8.86 -5.56 -17.25
CA VAL A 351 -8.11 -4.50 -16.55
C VAL A 351 -8.65 -4.34 -15.14
N ALA A 352 -7.78 -3.96 -14.21
CA ALA A 352 -8.21 -3.58 -12.87
C ALA A 352 -9.07 -2.31 -12.91
N VAL A 353 -10.01 -2.22 -11.96
CA VAL A 353 -10.92 -1.09 -11.79
C VAL A 353 -10.57 -0.31 -10.52
N GLY A 354 -10.81 0.99 -10.51
CA GLY A 354 -10.65 1.82 -9.32
C GLY A 354 -11.70 1.48 -8.27
N ASP A 355 -12.95 1.28 -8.70
CA ASP A 355 -14.04 1.04 -7.77
C ASP A 355 -15.14 0.11 -8.33
N VAL A 356 -15.91 -0.47 -7.41
CA VAL A 356 -17.10 -1.27 -7.71
C VAL A 356 -18.24 -0.83 -6.77
N TYR A 357 -19.38 -0.50 -7.34
CA TYR A 357 -20.49 0.09 -6.58
C TYR A 357 -21.15 -0.95 -5.65
N ALA A 358 -21.55 -0.51 -4.46
CA ALA A 358 -22.13 -1.35 -3.40
C ALA A 358 -23.62 -1.06 -3.13
N VAL A 359 -24.23 -0.17 -3.92
CA VAL A 359 -25.61 0.32 -3.72
C VAL A 359 -26.57 -0.17 -4.82
N PRO A 360 -27.77 -0.67 -4.46
CA PRO A 360 -28.81 -1.01 -5.44
C PRO A 360 -29.31 0.23 -6.22
N PRO A 361 -29.72 0.05 -7.49
CA PRO A 361 -29.70 -1.16 -8.33
C PRO A 361 -28.37 -1.33 -9.08
N HIS A 362 -27.28 -0.75 -8.57
CA HIS A 362 -25.99 -0.66 -9.25
C HIS A 362 -24.90 -1.53 -8.62
N THR A 363 -25.24 -2.29 -7.57
CA THR A 363 -24.34 -3.23 -6.90
C THR A 363 -23.58 -4.08 -7.92
N GLY A 364 -22.26 -4.12 -7.80
CA GLY A 364 -21.32 -4.87 -8.65
C GLY A 364 -21.02 -4.26 -10.02
N ARG A 365 -21.47 -3.03 -10.33
CA ARG A 365 -20.98 -2.29 -11.49
C ARG A 365 -19.59 -1.74 -11.20
N GLY A 366 -18.66 -1.96 -12.13
CA GLY A 366 -17.32 -1.36 -12.07
C GLY A 366 -17.34 0.12 -12.48
N GLY A 367 -16.40 0.86 -11.94
CA GLY A 367 -16.11 2.26 -12.23
C GLY A 367 -14.61 2.51 -12.36
N TRP A 368 -14.26 3.64 -12.97
CA TRP A 368 -12.88 4.14 -13.06
C TRP A 368 -11.84 3.08 -13.50
N THR A 369 -11.94 2.64 -14.75
CA THR A 369 -11.05 1.62 -15.34
C THR A 369 -9.69 2.20 -15.75
N TRP A 370 -8.71 1.32 -15.95
CA TRP A 370 -7.37 1.62 -16.49
C TRP A 370 -6.45 2.45 -15.59
N TYR A 371 -6.81 3.71 -15.33
CA TYR A 371 -5.97 4.66 -14.62
C TYR A 371 -6.18 4.55 -13.11
N THR A 372 -5.63 3.51 -12.50
CA THR A 372 -5.78 3.27 -11.06
C THR A 372 -4.55 2.58 -10.46
N GLY A 373 -4.17 3.00 -9.25
CA GLY A 373 -3.16 2.32 -8.44
C GLY A 373 -3.51 0.86 -8.12
N SER A 374 -4.78 0.48 -8.22
CA SER A 374 -5.27 -0.88 -8.01
C SER A 374 -4.55 -1.90 -8.91
N ALA A 375 -4.16 -1.53 -10.12
CA ALA A 375 -3.44 -2.44 -11.02
C ALA A 375 -2.06 -2.83 -10.48
N GLY A 376 -1.30 -1.86 -9.94
CA GLY A 376 0.01 -2.10 -9.35
C GLY A 376 -0.09 -2.95 -8.08
N TRP A 377 -1.02 -2.59 -7.19
CA TRP A 377 -1.25 -3.34 -5.96
C TRP A 377 -1.80 -4.74 -6.21
N MET A 378 -2.68 -4.93 -7.19
CA MET A 378 -3.20 -6.26 -7.54
C MET A 378 -2.07 -7.18 -8.00
N TYR A 379 -1.16 -6.64 -8.82
CA TYR A 379 0.01 -7.38 -9.29
C TYR A 379 0.92 -7.79 -8.13
N ARG A 380 1.18 -6.87 -7.19
CA ARG A 380 1.96 -7.15 -5.97
C ARG A 380 1.25 -8.14 -5.06
N ALA A 381 -0.04 -7.99 -4.82
CA ALA A 381 -0.82 -8.92 -4.01
C ALA A 381 -0.77 -10.34 -4.56
N GLY A 382 -0.98 -10.53 -5.87
CA GLY A 382 -0.89 -11.84 -6.49
C GLY A 382 0.51 -12.44 -6.41
N LEU A 383 1.55 -11.67 -6.73
CA LEU A 383 2.91 -12.20 -6.83
C LEU A 383 3.64 -12.27 -5.49
N GLU A 384 3.64 -11.19 -4.71
CA GLU A 384 4.41 -11.05 -3.47
C GLU A 384 3.66 -11.59 -2.26
N SER A 385 2.33 -11.45 -2.21
CA SER A 385 1.53 -11.88 -1.05
C SER A 385 0.98 -13.29 -1.21
N ILE A 386 0.24 -13.57 -2.28
CA ILE A 386 -0.36 -14.90 -2.52
C ILE A 386 0.72 -15.91 -2.90
N LEU A 387 1.46 -15.67 -3.98
CA LEU A 387 2.52 -16.59 -4.42
C LEU A 387 3.79 -16.51 -3.55
N GLY A 388 3.93 -15.46 -2.74
CA GLY A 388 5.03 -15.34 -1.80
C GLY A 388 6.38 -14.98 -2.41
N PHE A 389 6.41 -14.48 -3.65
CA PHE A 389 7.65 -14.15 -4.35
C PHE A 389 8.26 -12.86 -3.77
N LYS A 390 9.34 -12.99 -3.01
CA LYS A 390 10.03 -11.86 -2.37
C LYS A 390 11.49 -11.81 -2.81
N LEU A 391 11.88 -10.71 -3.44
CA LEU A 391 13.28 -10.49 -3.82
C LEU A 391 13.88 -9.40 -2.96
N GLN A 392 15.06 -9.67 -2.43
CA GLN A 392 15.89 -8.69 -1.74
C GLN A 392 17.27 -8.67 -2.38
N ALA A 393 17.52 -7.65 -3.20
CA ALA A 393 18.71 -7.52 -4.02
C ALA A 393 19.02 -8.79 -4.84
N ASP A 394 19.91 -9.65 -4.31
CA ASP A 394 20.31 -10.89 -4.92
C ASP A 394 19.70 -12.17 -4.34
N ARG A 395 18.88 -12.05 -3.31
CA ARG A 395 18.30 -13.17 -2.57
C ARG A 395 16.80 -13.27 -2.86
N LEU A 396 16.35 -14.48 -3.18
CA LEU A 396 14.95 -14.80 -3.42
C LEU A 396 14.41 -15.64 -2.26
N GLN A 397 13.34 -15.17 -1.64
CA GLN A 397 12.54 -15.94 -0.70
C GLN A 397 11.18 -16.26 -1.34
N ILE A 398 10.69 -17.48 -1.12
CA ILE A 398 9.33 -17.89 -1.49
C ILE A 398 8.57 -18.24 -0.19
N ASP A 399 7.58 -17.43 0.17
CA ASP A 399 6.74 -17.60 1.37
C ASP A 399 5.26 -17.50 0.95
N PRO A 400 4.70 -18.54 0.31
CA PRO A 400 3.37 -18.49 -0.28
C PRO A 400 2.31 -18.38 0.80
N CYS A 401 1.23 -17.65 0.54
CA CYS A 401 0.03 -17.63 1.37
C CYS A 401 -1.20 -17.94 0.49
N ILE A 402 -1.47 -19.23 0.32
CA ILE A 402 -2.34 -19.77 -0.73
C ILE A 402 -3.51 -20.58 -0.13
N PRO A 403 -4.63 -20.74 -0.85
CA PRO A 403 -5.68 -21.66 -0.41
C PRO A 403 -5.21 -23.12 -0.34
N ARG A 404 -5.80 -23.90 0.55
CA ARG A 404 -5.49 -25.33 0.77
C ARG A 404 -5.74 -26.19 -0.45
N TRP A 405 -6.60 -25.74 -1.37
CA TRP A 405 -6.91 -26.44 -2.61
C TRP A 405 -5.84 -26.21 -3.70
N TRP A 406 -4.94 -25.24 -3.56
CA TRP A 406 -3.76 -25.10 -4.43
C TRP A 406 -2.71 -26.14 -4.05
N ARG A 407 -2.68 -27.22 -4.83
CA ARG A 407 -1.73 -28.33 -4.65
C ARG A 407 -0.36 -28.05 -5.26
N GLU A 408 -0.28 -27.17 -6.25
CA GLU A 408 0.98 -26.73 -6.83
C GLU A 408 0.79 -25.41 -7.59
N PHE A 409 1.89 -24.69 -7.79
CA PHE A 409 1.97 -23.59 -8.74
C PHE A 409 3.41 -23.43 -9.27
N GLU A 410 3.55 -22.71 -10.37
CA GLU A 410 4.85 -22.44 -11.00
C GLU A 410 5.04 -20.95 -11.29
N ILE A 411 6.28 -20.47 -11.12
CA ILE A 411 6.72 -19.12 -11.51
C ILE A 411 7.93 -19.29 -12.43
N THR A 412 7.89 -18.66 -13.60
CA THR A 412 9.08 -18.49 -14.45
C THR A 412 9.61 -17.08 -14.25
N TYR A 413 10.77 -16.97 -13.62
CA TYR A 413 11.40 -15.69 -13.29
C TYR A 413 12.70 -15.51 -14.08
N ARG A 414 12.87 -14.36 -14.72
CA ARG A 414 14.10 -14.04 -15.44
C ARG A 414 14.84 -12.92 -14.73
N ARG A 415 16.09 -13.20 -14.36
CA ARG A 415 17.03 -12.21 -13.85
C ARG A 415 18.17 -12.07 -14.82
N ASN A 416 18.31 -10.89 -15.43
CA ASN A 416 19.29 -10.64 -16.48
C ASN A 416 19.22 -11.72 -17.58
N ARG A 417 20.20 -12.64 -17.63
CA ARG A 417 20.28 -13.74 -18.60
C ARG A 417 19.80 -15.08 -18.02
N ALA A 418 19.86 -15.26 -16.71
CA ALA A 418 19.39 -16.46 -16.04
C ALA A 418 17.85 -16.54 -16.02
N VAL A 419 17.32 -17.75 -16.23
CA VAL A 419 15.90 -18.08 -16.11
C VAL A 419 15.75 -19.13 -15.01
N TYR A 420 14.95 -18.78 -14.01
CA TYR A 420 14.60 -19.60 -12.86
C TYR A 420 13.19 -20.14 -13.05
N HIS A 421 13.06 -21.46 -13.05
CA HIS A 421 11.76 -22.15 -12.94
C HIS A 421 11.55 -22.52 -11.49
N ILE A 422 10.52 -21.95 -10.89
CA ILE A 422 10.21 -22.08 -9.48
C ILE A 422 8.90 -22.85 -9.39
N LYS A 423 8.95 -24.08 -8.88
CA LYS A 423 7.78 -24.90 -8.63
C LYS A 423 7.55 -25.01 -7.13
N VAL A 424 6.33 -24.76 -6.69
CA VAL A 424 5.91 -25.00 -5.30
C VAL A 424 4.91 -26.14 -5.28
N GLU A 425 5.16 -27.15 -4.47
CA GLU A 425 4.30 -28.32 -4.28
C GLU A 425 3.70 -28.30 -2.87
N ASN A 426 2.37 -28.32 -2.76
CA ASN A 426 1.60 -28.26 -1.53
C ASN A 426 0.65 -29.48 -1.40
N PRO A 427 1.19 -30.71 -1.31
CA PRO A 427 0.37 -31.93 -1.27
C PRO A 427 -0.51 -32.01 -0.02
N PHE A 428 -0.19 -31.29 1.05
CA PHE A 428 -0.93 -31.30 2.31
C PHE A 428 -1.94 -30.16 2.45
N GLY A 429 -2.01 -29.23 1.48
CA GLY A 429 -2.98 -28.14 1.51
C GLY A 429 -2.77 -27.24 2.73
N ILE A 430 -1.54 -26.77 2.90
CA ILE A 430 -1.16 -25.81 3.94
C ILE A 430 -1.27 -24.41 3.37
N ASN A 431 -1.74 -23.48 4.20
CA ASN A 431 -1.95 -22.12 3.75
C ASN A 431 -0.67 -21.32 3.60
N ARG A 432 0.37 -21.58 4.40
CA ARG A 432 1.61 -20.79 4.37
C ARG A 432 2.89 -21.57 4.70
N GLY A 433 4.01 -21.07 4.17
CA GLY A 433 5.37 -21.51 4.50
C GLY A 433 5.95 -22.50 3.49
N ILE A 434 7.21 -22.87 3.69
CA ILE A 434 7.96 -23.87 2.91
C ILE A 434 8.71 -24.79 3.89
N SER A 435 8.71 -26.11 3.65
CA SER A 435 9.45 -27.10 4.47
C SER A 435 10.87 -27.33 3.98
N THR A 436 11.06 -27.36 2.67
CA THR A 436 12.28 -27.85 2.02
C THR A 436 12.47 -27.11 0.72
N ILE A 437 13.71 -26.73 0.43
CA ILE A 437 14.10 -25.99 -0.77
C ILE A 437 15.14 -26.82 -1.53
N GLU A 438 14.98 -26.94 -2.84
CA GLU A 438 15.96 -27.51 -3.75
C GLU A 438 16.31 -26.50 -4.85
N LEU A 439 17.60 -26.32 -5.13
CA LEU A 439 18.12 -25.56 -6.27
C LEU A 439 18.94 -26.51 -7.16
N ASP A 440 18.52 -26.68 -8.42
CA ASP A 440 19.13 -27.60 -9.40
C ASP A 440 19.29 -29.04 -8.86
N GLY A 441 18.30 -29.48 -8.07
CA GLY A 441 18.27 -30.81 -7.45
C GLY A 441 19.15 -30.93 -6.19
N VAL A 442 19.78 -29.85 -5.74
CA VAL A 442 20.56 -29.81 -4.50
C VAL A 442 19.76 -29.13 -3.40
N ALA A 443 19.69 -29.74 -2.22
CA ALA A 443 19.02 -29.13 -1.07
C ALA A 443 19.69 -27.81 -0.66
N VAL A 444 18.88 -26.80 -0.34
CA VAL A 444 19.33 -25.50 0.15
C VAL A 444 18.98 -25.40 1.64
N ASP A 445 19.98 -25.08 2.47
CA ASP A 445 19.77 -24.77 3.88
C ASP A 445 19.30 -23.31 4.04
N GLY A 446 18.27 -23.10 4.85
CA GLY A 446 17.65 -21.78 5.07
C GLY A 446 16.36 -21.57 4.27
N ASP A 447 15.93 -20.32 4.15
CA ASP A 447 14.70 -19.90 3.48
C ASP A 447 14.93 -18.98 2.27
N GLU A 448 16.19 -18.68 1.96
CA GLU A 448 16.59 -17.80 0.85
C GLU A 448 17.42 -18.55 -0.19
N ILE A 449 17.20 -18.21 -1.46
CA ILE A 449 17.95 -18.69 -2.61
C ILE A 449 18.80 -17.54 -3.14
N LEU A 450 20.13 -17.71 -3.07
CA LEU A 450 21.05 -16.77 -3.70
C LEU A 450 20.97 -16.94 -5.22
N LEU A 451 20.56 -15.88 -5.91
CA LEU A 451 20.44 -15.90 -7.36
C LEU A 451 21.74 -15.43 -8.01
N SER A 452 22.35 -16.28 -8.83
CA SER A 452 23.48 -15.93 -9.69
C SER A 452 23.03 -15.56 -11.10
N ASP A 453 23.84 -14.76 -11.79
CA ASP A 453 23.76 -14.68 -13.25
C ASP A 453 24.63 -15.81 -13.78
N ASP A 454 24.05 -16.81 -14.44
CA ASP A 454 24.84 -17.91 -14.99
C ASP A 454 25.70 -17.38 -16.14
N ARG A 455 27.01 -17.37 -15.90
CA ARG A 455 28.07 -17.40 -16.91
C ARG A 455 29.24 -18.23 -16.42
#